data_AF-A0A2E7IIX4-F1
#
_entry.id   AF-A0A2E7IIX4-F1
#
_cell.length_a   1.000
_cell.length_b   1.000
_cell.length_c   1.000
_cell.angle_alpha   90.00
_cell.angle_beta   90.00
_cell.angle_gamma   90.00
#
_symmetry.space_group_name_H-M   'P 1'
#
loop_
_entity.id
_entity.type
_entity.pdbx_description
1 polymer ?
#
loop_
_entity_poly.entity_id
_entity_poly.type
_entity_poly.pdbx_seq_one_letter_code
_entity_poly.pdbx_strand_id
1 'polypeptide(L)' 'MTEIVKSPCISVCALDPDDICTGCFRSLREIGDWSSYSNDEKREVVTEARQRMRDYFHLSTTN' A
#
# COMPACT_ATOMS: atom_id res chain seq x y z
N MET A 1 13.06 -2.28 22.06
CA MET A 1 11.65 -2.02 21.73
C MET A 1 11.48 -2.30 20.24
N THR A 2 10.90 -3.44 19.87
CA THR A 2 10.59 -3.76 18.47
C THR A 2 9.39 -2.92 18.05
N GLU A 3 9.63 -1.85 17.30
CA GLU A 3 8.58 -1.01 16.73
C GLU A 3 7.75 -1.86 15.75
N ILE A 4 6.43 -1.93 15.94
CA ILE A 4 5.54 -2.67 15.05
C ILE A 4 5.00 -1.71 14.00
N VAL A 5 5.32 -1.95 12.74
CA VAL A 5 4.76 -1.18 11.62
C VAL A 5 3.33 -1.65 11.35
N LYS A 6 2.37 -0.74 11.49
CA LYS A 6 0.96 -1.03 11.20
C LYS A 6 0.74 -1.20 9.70
N SER A 7 -0.01 -2.24 9.33
CA SER A 7 -0.44 -2.45 7.95
C SER A 7 -1.37 -1.30 7.50
N PRO A 8 -1.24 -0.81 6.26
CA PRO A 8 -2.13 0.22 5.70
C PRO A 8 -3.45 -0.39 5.19
N CYS A 9 -3.67 -1.70 5.38
CA CYS A 9 -4.87 -2.40 4.93
C CYS A 9 -6.14 -1.86 5.61
N ILE A 10 -7.16 -1.57 4.82
CA ILE A 10 -8.49 -1.12 5.28
C ILE A 10 -9.54 -2.24 5.24
N SER A 11 -9.10 -3.50 5.14
CA SER A 11 -9.97 -4.69 4.99
C SER A 11 -10.86 -4.67 3.74
N VAL A 12 -10.46 -3.92 2.72
CA VAL A 12 -11.04 -3.94 1.37
C VAL A 12 -10.00 -4.52 0.43
N CYS A 13 -10.31 -5.65 -0.19
CA CYS A 13 -9.45 -6.29 -1.18
C CYS A 13 -10.10 -6.19 -2.56
N ALA A 14 -9.67 -5.19 -3.32
CA ALA A 14 -10.03 -4.99 -4.71
C ALA A 14 -8.79 -4.51 -5.47
N LEU A 15 -8.28 -5.32 -6.39
CA LEU A 15 -7.12 -5.01 -7.22
C LEU A 15 -7.58 -4.35 -8.52
N ASP A 16 -6.79 -3.41 -9.02
CA ASP A 16 -6.93 -2.87 -10.37
C ASP A 16 -6.17 -3.74 -11.40
N PRO A 17 -6.21 -3.40 -12.71
CA PRO A 17 -5.48 -4.16 -13.74
C PRO A 17 -3.95 -4.17 -13.60
N ASP A 18 -3.38 -3.28 -12.79
CA ASP A 18 -1.94 -3.20 -12.51
C ASP A 18 -1.57 -3.93 -11.20
N ASP A 19 -2.46 -4.78 -10.69
CA ASP A 19 -2.33 -5.52 -9.45
C ASP A 19 -2.14 -4.62 -8.21
N ILE A 20 -2.66 -3.39 -8.24
CA ILE A 20 -2.66 -2.47 -7.11
C ILE A 20 -4.01 -2.50 -6.40
N CYS A 21 -3.97 -2.67 -5.08
CA CYS A 21 -5.16 -2.61 -4.26
C CYS A 21 -5.75 -1.20 -4.22
N THR A 22 -6.93 -1.01 -4.79
CA THR A 22 -7.66 0.28 -4.82
C THR A 22 -8.05 0.81 -3.43
N GLY A 23 -8.00 -0.04 -2.38
CA GLY A 23 -8.31 0.35 -1.00
C GLY A 23 -7.08 0.79 -0.20
N CYS A 24 -6.03 -0.02 -0.17
CA CYS A 24 -4.82 0.24 0.62
C CYS A 24 -3.61 0.67 -0.21
N PHE A 25 -3.75 0.72 -1.54
CA PHE A 25 -2.74 1.11 -2.51
C PHE A 25 -1.44 0.33 -2.41
N ARG A 26 -1.46 -0.90 -1.90
CA ARG A 26 -0.33 -1.84 -1.98
C ARG A 26 -0.43 -2.68 -3.25
N SER A 27 0.71 -3.11 -3.79
CA SER A 27 0.73 -4.10 -4.88
C SER A 27 0.40 -5.50 -4.36
N LEU A 28 -0.07 -6.39 -5.23
CA LEU A 28 -0.31 -7.80 -4.90
C LEU A 28 0.93 -8.47 -4.29
N ARG A 29 2.12 -8.14 -4.80
CA ARG A 29 3.38 -8.63 -4.28
C ARG A 29 3.63 -8.19 -2.84
N GLU A 30 3.50 -6.89 -2.57
CA GLU A 30 3.63 -6.35 -1.21
C GLU A 30 2.62 -6.95 -0.23
N ILE A 31 1.42 -7.31 -0.72
CA ILE A 31 0.40 -7.98 0.09
C ILE A 31 0.86 -9.38 0.50
N GLY A 32 1.38 -10.16 -0.45
CA GLY A 32 1.89 -11.51 -0.20
C GLY A 32 3.14 -11.54 0.68
N ASP A 33 4.09 -10.65 0.41
CA ASP A 33 5.41 -10.62 1.07
C ASP A 33 5.39 -9.89 2.43
N TRP A 34 4.26 -9.28 2.82
CA TRP A 34 4.15 -8.45 4.03
C TRP A 34 4.63 -9.14 5.31
N SER A 35 4.34 -10.44 5.46
CA SER A 35 4.72 -11.19 6.66
C SER A 35 6.24 -11.42 6.76
N SER A 36 6.93 -11.51 5.62
CA SER A 36 8.38 -11.68 5.53
C SER A 36 9.18 -10.39 5.61
N TYR A 37 8.56 -9.23 5.36
CA TYR A 37 9.26 -7.95 5.41
C TYR A 37 9.74 -7.57 6.82
N SER A 38 10.96 -7.06 6.87
CA SER A 38 11.52 -6.31 7.98
C SER A 38 10.71 -5.04 8.26
N ASN A 39 10.93 -4.42 9.41
CA ASN A 39 10.25 -3.17 9.74
C ASN A 39 10.63 -2.04 8.79
N ASP A 40 11.84 -2.02 8.25
CA ASP A 40 12.28 -0.96 7.33
C ASP A 40 11.57 -1.11 5.98
N GLU A 41 11.52 -2.33 5.43
CA GLU A 41 10.74 -2.66 4.23
C GLU A 41 9.24 -2.35 4.43
N LYS A 42 8.67 -2.70 5.59
CA LYS A 42 7.27 -2.37 5.91
C LYS A 42 7.02 -0.86 5.89
N ARG A 43 7.94 -0.04 6.40
CA ARG A 43 7.81 1.43 6.39
C ARG A 43 7.90 2.00 4.98
N GLU A 44 8.78 1.44 4.15
CA GLU A 44 8.92 1.80 2.74
C GLU A 44 7.63 1.53 1.98
N VAL A 45 7.11 0.29 2.07
CA VAL A 45 5.84 -0.11 1.44
C VAL A 45 4.67 0.78 1.87
N VAL A 46 4.57 1.11 3.16
CA VAL A 46 3.53 2.03 3.66
C VAL A 46 3.69 3.43 3.07
N THR A 47 4.92 3.90 2.88
CA THR A 47 5.21 5.22 2.31
C THR A 47 4.86 5.27 0.83
N GLU A 48 5.25 4.25 0.07
CA GLU A 48 4.94 4.11 -1.36
C GLU A 48 3.44 3.95 -1.62
N ALA A 49 2.75 3.14 -0.82
CA ALA A 49 1.31 2.97 -0.92
C ALA A 49 0.57 4.30 -0.70
N ARG A 50 1.00 5.10 0.29
CA ARG A 50 0.46 6.44 0.52
C ARG A 50 0.77 7.41 -0.62
N GLN A 51 1.94 7.29 -1.26
CA GLN A 51 2.28 8.11 -2.42
C GLN A 51 1.35 7.77 -3.60
N ARG A 52 1.21 6.49 -3.95
CA ARG A 52 0.28 6.02 -4.99
C ARG A 52 -1.15 6.49 -4.74
N MET A 53 -1.61 6.41 -3.49
CA MET A 53 -2.92 6.94 -3.09
C MET A 53 -3.05 8.44 -3.41
N ARG A 54 -2.07 9.27 -3.04
CA ARG A 54 -2.09 10.70 -3.33
C ARG A 54 -2.14 10.98 -4.83
N ASP A 55 -1.32 10.27 -5.60
CA ASP A 55 -1.23 10.46 -7.05
C ASP A 55 -2.55 10.07 -7.74
N TYR A 56 -3.17 8.98 -7.31
CA TYR A 56 -4.48 8.53 -7.81
C TYR A 56 -5.58 9.59 -7.61
N PHE A 57 -5.63 10.22 -6.42
CA PHE A 57 -6.59 11.30 -6.16
C PHE A 57 -6.24 12.62 -6.85
N HIS A 58 -4.95 12.90 -7.08
CA HIS A 58 -4.53 14.09 -7.83
C HIS A 58 -4.94 14.03 -9.30
N LEU A 59 -4.85 12.84 -9.92
CA LEU A 59 -5.37 12.61 -11.27
C LEU A 59 -6.89 12.76 -11.34
N SER A 60 -7.61 12.44 -10.26
CA SER A 60 -9.07 12.51 -10.19
C SER A 60 -9.64 13.93 -10.11
N THR A 61 -8.84 14.93 -9.70
CA THR A 61 -9.26 16.36 -9.64
C THR A 61 -8.96 17.16 -10.89
N THR A 62 -8.34 16.55 -11.90
CA THR A 62 -7.92 17.24 -13.14
C THR A 62 -8.80 16.88 -14.36
N ASN A 63 -9.99 16.31 -14.13
CA ASN A 63 -10.97 15.98 -15.18
C ASN A 63 -12.32 16.63 -14.92
#